data_AF-A0A8T4QIM2-F1
#
_entry.id   AF-A0A8T4QIM2-F1
#
_cell.length_a   1.000
_cell.length_b   1.000
_cell.length_c   1.000
_cell.angle_alpha   90.00
_cell.angle_beta   90.00
_cell.angle_gamma   90.00
#
_symmetry.space_group_name_H-M   'P 1'
#
loop_
_entity.id
_entity.type
_entity.pdbx_description
1 polymer ?
#
loop_
_entity_poly.entity_id
_entity_poly.type
_entity_poly.pdbx_seq_one_letter_code
_entity_poly.pdbx_strand_id
1 'polypeptide(L)'
;MNLDNFFKAKSVAIVGVSINPEKIGHVIFRNFLDANFRGRLFVVNPSVSEILGHESYKTVRAIPYHVDLVIVAVPANLILSVIKDCGKKNVKDVIIISAGFEEVGNYKLRDKLKKLLDCYGIRVIGPNCLGTFDAYSKLDSLFLPRYRLTRPHEGGISFVCQSGAAGSALLDLASKEGYGFAKFVSYGNAINVDEADIIEYLGNDKETKVICLYVEGVKEGNKFVEICKKVSKKKPIIALKGGTSEAGSKATLSHTGSLAGAAEVYEGVFRQCNIIRAHYLEDMFNYARILEKSIAPRGKRVQVITNGGGYGILCTDAIIENNLEMAEMDKKVLASLAKQMPPIVTMKNPMDLVGDADTNRYKIAIEAALCDKNVDIILLILLYQTPLLTPDVINIVTEFNNQKKKPIIVVSTGGEFTELLKHSLEETGVPCFTFPEQAVKGIRVLCWYYL
;
A
#
# COMPACT_ATOMS: atom_id res chain seq x y z
N MET A 1 1.28 11.48 17.27
CA MET A 1 1.88 12.73 16.72
C MET A 1 1.12 13.16 15.46
N ASN A 2 0.87 14.46 15.20
CA ASN A 2 0.19 14.89 13.96
C ASN A 2 1.23 15.01 12.82
N LEU A 3 1.06 14.28 11.70
CA LEU A 3 1.96 14.31 10.54
C LEU A 3 1.29 14.87 9.27
N ASP A 4 0.19 15.63 9.40
CA ASP A 4 -0.63 16.12 8.29
C ASP A 4 0.20 16.88 7.25
N ASN A 5 1.14 17.73 7.67
CA ASN A 5 1.93 18.55 6.75
C ASN A 5 2.80 17.71 5.78
N PHE A 6 3.15 16.47 6.12
CA PHE A 6 3.90 15.60 5.21
C PHE A 6 3.05 15.02 4.07
N PHE A 7 1.72 15.06 4.19
CA PHE A 7 0.79 14.45 3.25
C PHE A 7 -0.29 15.40 2.74
N LYS A 8 -0.62 16.46 3.47
CA LYS A 8 -1.79 17.33 3.26
C LYS A 8 -1.43 18.82 3.46
N ALA A 9 -0.14 19.18 3.38
CA ALA A 9 0.30 20.57 3.43
C ALA A 9 -0.41 21.42 2.36
N LYS A 10 -0.66 22.68 2.69
CA LYS A 10 -1.28 23.65 1.77
C LYS A 10 -0.28 24.65 1.22
N SER A 11 0.91 24.72 1.81
CA SER A 11 2.02 25.57 1.38
C SER A 11 3.35 24.81 1.49
N VAL A 12 4.01 24.62 0.34
CA VAL A 12 5.22 23.80 0.22
C VAL A 12 6.33 24.62 -0.40
N ALA A 13 7.49 24.68 0.25
CA ALA A 13 8.70 25.26 -0.32
C ALA A 13 9.69 24.16 -0.73
N ILE A 14 10.23 24.24 -1.94
CA ILE A 14 11.20 23.26 -2.44
C ILE A 14 12.55 23.95 -2.58
N VAL A 15 13.54 23.46 -1.83
CA VAL A 15 14.91 23.97 -1.80
C VAL A 15 15.79 23.13 -2.70
N GLY A 16 16.45 23.79 -3.66
CA GLY A 16 17.28 23.12 -4.66
C GLY A 16 16.59 22.91 -6.01
N VAL A 17 15.46 23.58 -6.25
CA VAL A 17 14.84 23.63 -7.60
C VAL A 17 15.83 24.29 -8.56
N SER A 18 16.02 23.71 -9.74
CA SER A 18 16.97 24.19 -10.75
C SER A 18 16.25 24.43 -12.07
N ILE A 19 16.82 25.27 -12.94
CA ILE A 19 16.42 25.35 -14.35
C ILE A 19 16.77 24.08 -15.12
N ASN A 20 17.77 23.32 -14.66
CA ASN A 20 18.14 22.05 -15.28
C ASN A 20 17.07 20.98 -14.93
N PRO A 21 16.38 20.43 -15.94
CA PRO A 21 15.30 19.46 -15.73
C PRO A 21 15.75 18.13 -15.12
N GLU A 22 17.03 17.80 -15.18
CA GLU A 22 17.59 16.56 -14.64
C GLU A 22 17.89 16.63 -13.13
N LYS A 23 17.83 17.82 -12.53
CA LYS A 23 18.09 17.98 -11.10
C LYS A 23 16.87 17.53 -10.28
N ILE A 24 17.14 16.78 -9.21
CA ILE A 24 16.15 16.28 -8.24
C ILE A 24 15.12 17.35 -7.84
N GLY A 25 15.56 18.55 -7.45
CA GLY A 25 14.63 19.62 -7.04
C GLY A 25 13.72 20.12 -8.17
N HIS A 26 14.18 20.08 -9.43
CA HIS A 26 13.31 20.37 -10.58
C HIS A 26 12.25 19.29 -10.76
N VAL A 27 12.64 18.02 -10.67
CA VAL A 27 11.72 16.88 -10.80
C VAL A 27 10.63 16.92 -9.74
N ILE A 28 10.99 17.15 -8.47
CA ILE A 28 10.01 17.29 -7.38
C ILE A 28 9.04 18.43 -7.69
N PHE A 29 9.54 19.61 -8.07
CA PHE A 29 8.69 20.75 -8.40
C PHE A 29 7.73 20.43 -9.55
N ARG A 30 8.24 19.79 -10.62
CA ARG A 30 7.43 19.35 -11.76
C ARG A 30 6.37 18.33 -11.34
N ASN A 31 6.68 17.38 -10.46
CA ASN A 31 5.72 16.38 -9.99
C ASN A 31 4.51 17.02 -9.30
N PHE A 32 4.71 18.08 -8.51
CA PHE A 32 3.59 18.84 -7.92
C PHE A 32 2.72 19.53 -8.99
N LEU A 33 3.33 20.10 -10.03
CA LEU A 33 2.59 20.72 -11.14
C LEU A 33 1.79 19.66 -11.92
N ASP A 34 2.43 18.55 -12.29
CA ASP A 34 1.81 17.46 -13.04
C ASP A 34 0.73 16.73 -12.22
N ALA A 35 0.80 16.82 -10.89
CA ALA A 35 -0.24 16.33 -9.98
C ALA A 35 -1.44 17.27 -9.83
N ASN A 36 -1.39 18.47 -10.41
CA ASN A 36 -2.38 19.53 -10.21
C ASN A 36 -2.57 19.85 -8.71
N PHE A 37 -1.47 19.90 -7.96
CA PHE A 37 -1.50 20.27 -6.55
C PHE A 37 -2.10 21.66 -6.36
N ARG A 38 -3.09 21.77 -5.49
CA ARG A 38 -3.89 23.00 -5.30
C ARG A 38 -3.34 23.95 -4.23
N GLY A 39 -2.30 23.53 -3.50
CA GLY A 39 -1.62 24.37 -2.51
C GLY A 39 -0.65 25.37 -3.16
N ARG A 40 -0.06 26.23 -2.33
CA ARG A 40 0.98 27.18 -2.75
C ARG A 40 2.32 26.47 -2.86
N LEU A 41 3.02 26.67 -3.97
CA LEU A 41 4.36 26.18 -4.20
C LEU A 41 5.35 27.34 -4.20
N PHE A 42 6.45 27.20 -3.48
CA PHE A 42 7.53 28.18 -3.43
C PHE A 42 8.83 27.57 -3.91
N VAL A 43 9.47 28.23 -4.88
CA VAL A 43 10.78 27.86 -5.41
C VAL A 43 11.85 28.50 -4.54
N VAL A 44 12.83 27.74 -4.07
CA VAL A 44 13.99 28.27 -3.35
C VAL A 44 15.27 27.94 -4.10
N ASN A 45 15.81 28.95 -4.80
CA ASN A 45 17.09 28.93 -5.49
C ASN A 45 17.78 30.31 -5.37
N PRO A 46 19.03 30.40 -4.89
CA PRO A 46 19.73 31.66 -4.69
C PRO A 46 20.20 32.36 -5.98
N SER A 47 20.29 31.63 -7.09
CA SER A 47 20.97 32.07 -8.32
C SER A 47 20.03 32.56 -9.42
N VAL A 48 18.74 32.21 -9.37
CA VAL A 48 17.74 32.54 -10.40
C VAL A 48 16.51 33.15 -9.76
N SER A 49 15.89 34.10 -10.48
CA SER A 49 14.71 34.85 -10.03
C SER A 49 13.38 34.15 -10.35
N GLU A 50 13.37 33.25 -11.35
CA GLU A 50 12.17 32.53 -11.78
C GLU A 50 12.52 31.14 -12.30
N ILE A 51 11.70 30.14 -12.00
CA ILE A 51 11.79 28.79 -12.54
C ILE A 51 10.38 28.27 -12.86
N LEU A 52 10.16 27.77 -14.08
CA LEU A 52 8.86 27.22 -14.54
C LEU A 52 7.67 28.19 -14.36
N GLY A 53 7.88 29.51 -14.48
CA GLY A 53 6.83 30.51 -14.29
C GLY A 53 6.57 30.90 -12.84
N HIS A 54 7.40 30.45 -11.89
CA HIS A 54 7.27 30.76 -10.47
C HIS A 54 8.45 31.58 -9.95
N GLU A 55 8.14 32.64 -9.19
CA GLU A 55 9.14 33.43 -8.47
C GLU A 55 10.00 32.53 -7.56
N SER A 56 11.31 32.76 -7.62
CA SER A 56 12.31 32.04 -6.82
C SER A 56 12.86 32.92 -5.70
N TYR A 57 12.81 32.38 -4.48
CA TYR A 57 13.35 33.03 -3.28
C TYR A 57 14.76 32.54 -2.98
N LYS A 58 15.63 33.44 -2.52
CA LYS A 58 17.02 33.06 -2.21
C LYS A 58 17.16 32.09 -1.03
N THR A 59 16.25 32.17 -0.07
CA THR A 59 16.22 31.33 1.14
C THR A 59 14.78 31.07 1.56
N VAL A 60 14.55 30.04 2.37
CA VAL A 60 13.22 29.73 2.94
C VAL A 60 12.68 30.92 3.75
N ARG A 61 13.56 31.64 4.45
CA ARG A 61 13.19 32.80 5.26
C ARG A 61 12.71 34.00 4.44
N ALA A 62 13.14 34.10 3.18
CA ALA A 62 12.76 35.21 2.30
C ALA A 62 11.34 35.09 1.74
N ILE A 63 10.70 33.91 1.85
CA ILE A 63 9.32 33.70 1.45
C ILE A 63 8.43 34.58 2.33
N PRO A 64 7.59 35.48 1.79
CA PRO A 64 6.77 36.39 2.60
C PRO A 64 5.54 35.70 3.23
N TYR A 65 5.23 34.47 2.79
CA TYR A 65 4.06 33.70 3.23
C TYR A 65 4.40 32.65 4.30
N HIS A 66 3.36 32.08 4.91
CA HIS A 66 3.48 30.87 5.72
C HIS A 66 3.91 29.67 4.85
N VAL A 67 4.69 28.76 5.43
CA VAL A 67 5.17 27.53 4.79
C VAL A 67 4.92 26.36 5.75
N ASP A 68 4.05 25.44 5.36
CA ASP A 68 3.71 24.26 6.16
C ASP A 68 4.82 23.20 6.08
N LEU A 69 5.35 22.99 4.87
CA LEU A 69 6.33 21.95 4.56
C LEU A 69 7.49 22.51 3.75
N VAL A 70 8.73 22.12 4.11
CA VAL A 70 9.91 22.36 3.27
C VAL A 70 10.47 21.04 2.76
N ILE A 71 10.70 20.92 1.46
CA ILE A 71 11.37 19.78 0.83
C ILE A 71 12.77 20.20 0.44
N VAL A 72 13.79 19.46 0.88
CA VAL A 72 15.20 19.83 0.73
C VAL A 72 15.92 18.82 -0.17
N ALA A 73 16.38 19.32 -1.32
CA ALA A 73 17.07 18.56 -2.37
C ALA A 73 18.41 19.21 -2.77
N VAL A 74 19.23 19.57 -1.77
CA VAL A 74 20.57 20.18 -1.95
C VAL A 74 21.67 19.30 -1.35
N PRO A 75 22.94 19.43 -1.76
CA PRO A 75 24.05 18.67 -1.18
C PRO A 75 24.09 18.70 0.36
N ALA A 76 24.52 17.58 0.98
CA ALA A 76 24.47 17.36 2.43
C ALA A 76 25.13 18.49 3.26
N ASN A 77 26.21 19.07 2.75
CA ASN A 77 26.94 20.16 3.41
C ASN A 77 26.13 21.47 3.53
N LEU A 78 25.09 21.66 2.73
CA LEU A 78 24.22 22.84 2.78
C LEU A 78 23.00 22.66 3.70
N ILE A 79 22.68 21.42 4.09
CA ILE A 79 21.45 21.09 4.83
C ILE A 79 21.37 21.86 6.16
N LEU A 80 22.45 21.96 6.93
CA LEU A 80 22.44 22.69 8.21
C LEU A 80 22.08 24.16 8.06
N SER A 81 22.45 24.80 6.94
CA SER A 81 22.07 26.19 6.66
C SER A 81 20.58 26.30 6.35
N VAL A 82 20.06 25.39 5.52
CA VAL A 82 18.63 25.35 5.17
C VAL A 82 17.77 25.12 6.42
N ILE A 83 18.16 24.20 7.30
CA ILE A 83 17.42 23.92 8.54
C ILE A 83 17.45 25.13 9.50
N LYS A 84 18.54 25.90 9.56
CA LYS A 84 18.57 27.16 10.31
C LYS A 84 17.56 28.17 9.74
N ASP A 85 17.44 28.25 8.42
CA ASP A 85 16.47 29.14 7.78
C ASP A 85 15.03 28.67 8.04
N CYS A 86 14.76 27.36 7.97
CA CYS A 86 13.48 26.76 8.36
C CYS A 86 13.12 27.11 9.81
N GLY A 87 14.06 26.93 10.74
CA GLY A 87 13.87 27.25 12.15
C GLY A 87 13.54 28.72 12.39
N LYS A 88 14.26 29.64 11.73
CA LYS A 88 13.99 31.09 11.78
C LYS A 88 12.68 31.50 11.13
N LYS A 89 12.22 30.74 10.12
CA LYS A 89 10.91 30.92 9.48
C LYS A 89 9.77 30.23 10.24
N ASN A 90 10.09 29.52 11.33
CA ASN A 90 9.17 28.73 12.15
C ASN A 90 8.49 27.58 11.38
N VAL A 91 9.15 27.03 10.36
CA VAL A 91 8.71 25.80 9.70
C VAL A 91 8.96 24.63 10.64
N LYS A 92 7.95 23.76 10.82
CA LYS A 92 8.02 22.61 11.74
C LYS A 92 8.23 21.27 11.03
N ASP A 93 7.95 21.17 9.74
CA ASP A 93 8.01 19.92 8.98
C ASP A 93 8.91 20.05 7.77
N VAL A 94 9.85 19.12 7.64
CA VAL A 94 10.85 19.12 6.57
C VAL A 94 11.03 17.71 6.00
N ILE A 95 11.03 17.56 4.68
CA ILE A 95 11.46 16.33 4.01
C ILE A 95 12.89 16.56 3.52
N ILE A 96 13.82 15.71 3.95
CA ILE A 96 15.21 15.78 3.48
C ILE A 96 15.46 14.61 2.52
N ILE A 97 15.53 14.92 1.24
CA ILE A 97 15.78 13.93 0.18
C ILE A 97 17.26 13.51 0.19
N SER A 98 18.14 14.47 0.45
CA SER A 98 19.59 14.31 0.32
C SER A 98 20.18 13.19 1.17
N ALA A 99 21.02 12.37 0.56
CA ALA A 99 21.93 11.44 1.22
C ALA A 99 23.25 12.15 1.65
N GLY A 100 24.20 11.40 2.21
CA GLY A 100 25.52 11.84 2.69
C GLY A 100 25.67 11.86 4.21
N PHE A 101 24.87 11.09 4.95
CA PHE A 101 24.83 11.07 6.43
C PHE A 101 25.38 9.76 7.00
N GLU A 102 24.65 9.11 7.91
CA GLU A 102 25.11 7.93 8.64
C GLU A 102 25.27 6.69 7.75
N GLU A 103 24.50 6.59 6.67
CA GLU A 103 24.60 5.52 5.67
C GLU A 103 25.93 5.50 4.92
N VAL A 104 26.68 6.62 4.94
CA VAL A 104 28.06 6.71 4.43
C VAL A 104 29.09 6.95 5.54
N GLY A 105 28.71 6.75 6.81
CA GLY A 105 29.59 6.91 7.97
C GLY A 105 29.78 8.35 8.48
N ASN A 106 29.03 9.33 7.97
CA ASN A 106 29.14 10.74 8.37
C ASN A 106 28.29 11.07 9.62
N TYR A 107 28.56 10.36 10.72
CA TYR A 107 27.84 10.53 11.98
C TYR A 107 27.95 11.95 12.56
N LYS A 108 29.08 12.63 12.33
CA LYS A 108 29.30 14.02 12.78
C LYS A 108 28.30 15.00 12.16
N LEU A 109 27.98 14.84 10.88
CA LEU A 109 26.96 15.66 10.23
C LEU A 109 25.56 15.30 10.74
N ARG A 110 25.27 14.00 10.92
CA ARG A 110 24.02 13.51 11.51
C ARG A 110 23.77 14.09 12.91
N ASP A 111 24.77 14.09 13.79
CA ASP A 111 24.67 14.63 15.15
C ASP A 111 24.43 16.14 15.16
N LYS A 112 25.11 16.88 14.28
CA LYS A 112 24.89 18.33 14.14
C LYS A 112 23.48 18.64 13.64
N LEU A 113 22.99 17.85 12.68
CA LEU A 113 21.63 17.97 12.17
C LEU A 113 20.62 17.70 13.27
N LYS A 114 20.75 16.57 13.99
CA LYS A 114 19.85 16.20 15.10
C LYS A 114 19.75 17.31 16.15
N LYS A 115 20.89 17.83 16.64
CA LYS A 115 20.92 18.95 17.61
C LYS A 115 20.15 20.17 17.09
N LEU A 116 20.30 20.50 15.82
CA LEU A 116 19.64 21.65 15.21
C LEU A 116 18.12 21.44 15.09
N LEU A 117 17.69 20.24 14.72
CA LEU A 117 16.28 19.86 14.66
C LEU A 117 15.63 19.98 16.03
N ASP A 118 16.28 19.44 17.07
CA ASP A 118 15.81 19.51 18.46
C ASP A 118 15.68 20.97 18.94
N CYS A 119 16.68 21.82 18.66
CA CYS A 119 16.66 23.24 19.04
C CYS A 119 15.47 24.02 18.45
N TYR A 120 15.02 23.68 17.24
CA TYR A 120 13.90 24.39 16.58
C TYR A 120 12.56 23.63 16.68
N GLY A 121 12.56 22.41 17.22
CA GLY A 121 11.40 21.52 17.23
C GLY A 121 10.97 21.13 15.81
N ILE A 122 11.93 20.86 14.92
CA ILE A 122 11.67 20.48 13.53
C ILE A 122 11.60 18.97 13.38
N ARG A 123 10.56 18.51 12.70
CA ARG A 123 10.29 17.11 12.38
C ARG A 123 10.75 16.82 10.96
N VAL A 124 11.36 15.64 10.76
CA VAL A 124 12.00 15.27 9.50
C VAL A 124 11.60 13.87 9.06
N ILE A 125 11.06 13.76 7.85
CA ILE A 125 11.11 12.52 7.07
C ILE A 125 12.44 12.50 6.30
N GLY A 126 13.20 11.41 6.48
CA GLY A 126 14.57 11.29 5.98
C GLY A 126 15.64 11.44 7.09
N PRO A 127 16.86 11.87 6.76
CA PRO A 127 17.37 12.16 5.41
C PRO A 127 17.49 10.90 4.56
N ASN A 128 18.03 11.02 3.35
CA ASN A 128 18.23 9.90 2.42
C ASN A 128 16.92 9.14 2.14
N CYS A 129 15.92 9.85 1.66
CA CYS A 129 14.60 9.28 1.42
C CYS A 129 14.08 9.61 0.02
N LEU A 130 13.11 8.82 -0.46
CA LEU A 130 12.42 9.12 -1.71
C LEU A 130 11.42 10.26 -1.56
N GLY A 131 10.89 10.49 -0.35
CA GLY A 131 9.84 11.46 -0.05
C GLY A 131 8.48 10.81 0.23
N THR A 132 7.44 11.63 0.17
CA THR A 132 6.03 11.27 0.41
C THR A 132 5.15 11.51 -0.81
N PHE A 133 4.10 10.70 -0.91
CA PHE A 133 3.02 10.84 -1.89
C PHE A 133 1.68 10.62 -1.19
N ASP A 134 0.69 11.44 -1.50
CA ASP A 134 -0.68 11.29 -1.05
C ASP A 134 -1.62 11.40 -2.26
N ALA A 135 -2.37 10.33 -2.51
CA ALA A 135 -3.19 10.21 -3.72
C ALA A 135 -4.37 11.19 -3.72
N TYR A 136 -4.85 11.61 -2.56
CA TYR A 136 -6.06 12.43 -2.40
C TYR A 136 -5.78 13.94 -2.47
N SER A 137 -4.79 14.42 -1.71
CA SER A 137 -4.37 15.83 -1.68
C SER A 137 -3.52 16.24 -2.89
N LYS A 138 -3.02 15.26 -3.63
CA LYS A 138 -2.07 15.43 -4.75
C LYS A 138 -0.71 15.98 -4.32
N LEU A 139 -0.32 15.83 -3.05
CA LEU A 139 1.03 16.07 -2.59
C LEU A 139 1.96 14.96 -3.13
N ASP A 140 2.95 15.32 -3.93
CA ASP A 140 3.89 14.38 -4.58
C ASP A 140 5.31 14.94 -4.46
N SER A 141 5.98 14.63 -3.34
CA SER A 141 7.35 15.08 -3.07
C SER A 141 8.42 14.11 -3.56
N LEU A 142 8.03 13.06 -4.29
CA LEU A 142 8.98 12.08 -4.79
C LEU A 142 9.88 12.72 -5.85
N PHE A 143 11.16 12.33 -5.88
CA PHE A 143 12.10 12.88 -6.86
C PHE A 143 12.20 12.08 -8.18
N LEU A 144 11.31 11.11 -8.37
CA LEU A 144 11.23 10.34 -9.61
C LEU A 144 10.08 10.86 -10.47
N PRO A 145 10.32 11.13 -11.76
CA PRO A 145 9.34 11.80 -12.59
C PRO A 145 8.16 10.89 -12.90
N ARG A 146 6.96 11.47 -12.96
CA ARG A 146 5.69 10.72 -13.15
C ARG A 146 5.63 9.90 -14.44
N TYR A 147 6.32 10.32 -15.50
CA TYR A 147 6.38 9.56 -16.76
C TYR A 147 7.28 8.31 -16.69
N ARG A 148 8.09 8.15 -15.64
CA ARG A 148 8.91 6.94 -15.40
C ARG A 148 8.44 6.11 -14.21
N LEU A 149 7.64 6.71 -13.33
CA LEU A 149 7.08 6.05 -12.17
C LEU A 149 5.61 6.48 -12.10
N THR A 150 4.73 5.63 -12.59
CA THR A 150 3.30 5.93 -12.59
C THR A 150 2.82 5.91 -11.14
N ARG A 151 2.02 6.92 -10.76
CA ARG A 151 1.46 6.97 -9.40
C ARG A 151 0.17 6.15 -9.37
N PRO A 152 -0.03 5.31 -8.34
CA PRO A 152 -1.29 4.60 -8.18
C PRO A 152 -2.48 5.56 -8.04
N HIS A 153 -3.65 5.08 -8.42
CA HIS A 153 -4.91 5.80 -8.20
C HIS A 153 -5.32 5.78 -6.71
N GLU A 154 -6.41 6.49 -6.41
CA GLU A 154 -6.94 6.61 -5.04
C GLU A 154 -7.46 5.27 -4.51
N GLY A 155 -7.02 4.87 -3.32
CA GLY A 155 -7.53 3.69 -2.62
C GLY A 155 -7.10 3.64 -1.16
N GLY A 156 -7.29 2.48 -0.51
CA GLY A 156 -7.08 2.33 0.93
C GLY A 156 -5.68 1.92 1.39
N ILE A 157 -4.74 1.61 0.48
CA ILE A 157 -3.42 1.08 0.87
C ILE A 157 -2.49 2.23 1.23
N SER A 158 -1.82 2.16 2.38
CA SER A 158 -0.71 3.06 2.71
C SER A 158 0.59 2.29 2.85
N PHE A 159 1.64 2.72 2.15
CA PHE A 159 2.91 2.02 2.13
C PHE A 159 4.02 2.83 2.80
N VAL A 160 4.58 2.26 3.86
CA VAL A 160 5.69 2.79 4.65
C VAL A 160 6.94 2.00 4.29
N CYS A 161 7.95 2.66 3.73
CA CYS A 161 9.12 1.97 3.18
C CYS A 161 10.43 2.61 3.65
N GLN A 162 11.31 1.81 4.25
CA GLN A 162 12.64 2.29 4.63
C GLN A 162 13.51 2.55 3.39
N SER A 163 13.44 1.66 2.39
CA SER A 163 14.25 1.71 1.17
C SER A 163 13.58 2.53 0.07
N GLY A 164 14.26 3.59 -0.39
CA GLY A 164 13.77 4.40 -1.52
C GLY A 164 13.63 3.61 -2.82
N ALA A 165 14.65 2.80 -3.15
CA ALA A 165 14.68 2.05 -4.42
C ALA A 165 13.63 0.94 -4.47
N ALA A 166 13.50 0.16 -3.39
CA ALA A 166 12.44 -0.83 -3.28
C ALA A 166 11.07 -0.13 -3.31
N GLY A 167 10.91 0.94 -2.53
CA GLY A 167 9.67 1.73 -2.51
C GLY A 167 9.25 2.21 -3.89
N SER A 168 10.18 2.75 -4.70
CA SER A 168 9.86 3.24 -6.04
C SER A 168 9.44 2.15 -7.02
N ALA A 169 10.16 1.03 -7.06
CA ALA A 169 9.84 -0.07 -7.97
C ALA A 169 8.48 -0.68 -7.65
N LEU A 170 8.16 -0.78 -6.35
CA LEU A 170 6.90 -1.34 -5.88
C LEU A 170 5.74 -0.38 -6.08
N LEU A 171 5.95 0.93 -5.93
CA LEU A 171 4.92 1.92 -6.20
C LEU A 171 4.53 1.91 -7.69
N ASP A 172 5.51 1.77 -8.58
CA ASP A 172 5.28 1.67 -10.03
C ASP A 172 4.54 0.37 -10.40
N LEU A 173 5.01 -0.77 -9.89
CA LEU A 173 4.36 -2.07 -10.10
C LEU A 173 2.94 -2.06 -9.55
N ALA A 174 2.73 -1.51 -8.36
CA ALA A 174 1.41 -1.40 -7.76
C ALA A 174 0.45 -0.55 -8.61
N SER A 175 0.96 0.53 -9.22
CA SER A 175 0.18 1.33 -10.16
C SER A 175 -0.23 0.52 -11.40
N LYS A 176 0.67 -0.27 -11.95
CA LYS A 176 0.39 -1.14 -13.12
C LYS A 176 -0.65 -2.21 -12.80
N GLU A 177 -0.54 -2.82 -11.64
CA GLU A 177 -1.39 -3.93 -11.20
C GLU A 177 -2.74 -3.47 -10.62
N GLY A 178 -3.06 -2.17 -10.69
CA GLY A 178 -4.37 -1.63 -10.29
C GLY A 178 -4.57 -1.51 -8.77
N TYR A 179 -3.49 -1.47 -7.98
CA TYR A 179 -3.62 -1.23 -6.54
C TYR A 179 -3.92 0.25 -6.27
N GLY A 180 -4.96 0.52 -5.48
CA GLY A 180 -5.29 1.88 -5.05
C GLY A 180 -4.56 2.27 -3.76
N PHE A 181 -3.89 3.42 -3.75
CA PHE A 181 -3.14 3.93 -2.60
C PHE A 181 -3.82 5.15 -1.98
N ALA A 182 -3.72 5.26 -0.66
CA ALA A 182 -3.95 6.49 0.07
C ALA A 182 -2.64 7.28 0.15
N LYS A 183 -1.60 6.65 0.70
CA LYS A 183 -0.33 7.31 1.03
C LYS A 183 0.87 6.41 0.72
N PHE A 184 1.97 7.03 0.35
CA PHE A 184 3.27 6.41 0.28
C PHE A 184 4.27 7.28 1.03
N VAL A 185 5.16 6.66 1.79
CA VAL A 185 6.26 7.34 2.47
C VAL A 185 7.51 6.49 2.44
N SER A 186 8.55 7.06 1.84
CA SER A 186 9.91 6.63 2.09
C SER A 186 10.50 7.49 3.20
N TYR A 187 10.91 6.86 4.30
CA TYR A 187 11.41 7.59 5.47
C TYR A 187 12.93 7.54 5.64
N GLY A 188 13.62 6.73 4.83
CA GLY A 188 15.08 6.71 4.76
C GLY A 188 15.72 6.39 6.11
N ASN A 189 16.66 7.24 6.51
CA ASN A 189 17.44 7.02 7.73
C ASN A 189 16.63 7.19 9.03
N ALA A 190 15.42 7.77 9.01
CA ALA A 190 14.64 8.09 10.21
C ALA A 190 15.47 8.82 11.28
N ILE A 191 15.88 10.07 11.01
CA ILE A 191 16.65 10.84 11.99
C ILE A 191 15.82 11.25 13.22
N ASN A 192 14.52 11.50 13.04
CA ASN A 192 13.59 11.69 14.14
C ASN A 192 12.17 11.13 13.89
N VAL A 193 11.49 11.46 12.78
CA VAL A 193 10.22 10.80 12.43
C VAL A 193 10.55 9.40 11.93
N ASP A 194 10.06 8.40 12.63
CA ASP A 194 10.31 6.99 12.35
C ASP A 194 9.05 6.26 11.87
N GLU A 195 9.20 4.98 11.54
CA GLU A 195 8.12 4.10 11.12
C GLU A 195 6.99 4.02 12.15
N ALA A 196 7.28 4.10 13.46
CA ALA A 196 6.26 4.03 14.49
C ALA A 196 5.39 5.30 14.50
N ASP A 197 5.98 6.49 14.35
CA ASP A 197 5.22 7.75 14.22
C ASP A 197 4.30 7.72 13.00
N ILE A 198 4.82 7.22 11.88
CA ILE A 198 4.09 7.10 10.62
C ILE A 198 2.94 6.11 10.77
N ILE A 199 3.18 4.93 11.36
CA ILE A 199 2.13 3.92 11.61
C ILE A 199 1.06 4.48 12.54
N GLU A 200 1.42 5.23 13.59
CA GLU A 200 0.44 5.87 14.47
C GLU A 200 -0.45 6.86 13.70
N TYR A 201 0.15 7.70 12.86
CA TYR A 201 -0.57 8.64 12.03
C TYR A 201 -1.55 7.92 11.08
N LEU A 202 -1.05 6.93 10.33
CA LEU A 202 -1.86 6.14 9.38
C LEU A 202 -2.96 5.34 10.08
N GLY A 203 -2.73 4.93 11.34
CA GLY A 203 -3.76 4.29 12.17
C GLY A 203 -4.99 5.15 12.42
N ASN A 204 -4.87 6.49 12.33
CA ASN A 204 -5.96 7.44 12.53
C ASN A 204 -6.44 8.12 11.24
N ASP A 205 -5.71 7.99 10.13
CA ASP A 205 -6.10 8.56 8.84
C ASP A 205 -7.35 7.88 8.26
N LYS A 206 -8.30 8.63 7.71
CA LYS A 206 -9.56 8.02 7.23
C LYS A 206 -9.43 7.32 5.88
N GLU A 207 -8.44 7.71 5.08
CA GLU A 207 -8.21 7.16 3.74
C GLU A 207 -7.46 5.82 3.83
N THR A 208 -6.52 5.68 4.78
CA THR A 208 -5.84 4.41 5.02
C THR A 208 -6.79 3.34 5.60
N LYS A 209 -6.94 2.22 4.90
CA LYS A 209 -7.56 0.98 5.39
C LYS A 209 -6.53 -0.08 5.77
N VAL A 210 -5.44 -0.18 5.02
CA VAL A 210 -4.37 -1.18 5.21
C VAL A 210 -3.01 -0.49 5.21
N ILE A 211 -2.12 -0.89 6.12
CA ILE A 211 -0.75 -0.38 6.19
C ILE A 211 0.22 -1.47 5.74
N CYS A 212 0.95 -1.24 4.67
CA CYS A 212 2.10 -2.05 4.27
C CYS A 212 3.37 -1.43 4.84
N LEU A 213 4.25 -2.25 5.41
CA LEU A 213 5.51 -1.84 6.00
C LEU A 213 6.65 -2.66 5.39
N TYR A 214 7.55 -1.99 4.67
CA TYR A 214 8.86 -2.56 4.37
C TYR A 214 9.88 -1.98 5.36
N VAL A 215 10.44 -2.86 6.18
CA VAL A 215 11.37 -2.50 7.25
C VAL A 215 12.64 -3.35 7.16
N GLU A 216 13.78 -2.70 7.33
CA GLU A 216 15.11 -3.33 7.38
C GLU A 216 15.62 -3.37 8.82
N GLY A 217 15.32 -2.32 9.60
CA GLY A 217 15.63 -2.22 11.01
C GLY A 217 14.81 -1.13 11.71
N VAL A 218 14.42 -1.41 12.94
CA VAL A 218 13.70 -0.50 13.86
C VAL A 218 14.69 0.01 14.91
N LYS A 219 14.76 1.33 15.08
CA LYS A 219 15.63 1.96 16.10
C LYS A 219 14.96 1.97 17.47
N GLU A 220 13.70 2.39 17.54
CA GLU A 220 12.92 2.54 18.78
C GLU A 220 11.96 1.36 18.99
N GLY A 221 12.50 0.18 19.29
CA GLY A 221 11.74 -1.07 19.35
C GLY A 221 10.54 -1.07 20.31
N ASN A 222 10.67 -0.46 21.50
CA ASN A 222 9.57 -0.39 22.46
C ASN A 222 8.40 0.46 21.94
N LYS A 223 8.72 1.63 21.35
CA LYS A 223 7.74 2.52 20.71
C LYS A 223 7.04 1.81 19.55
N PHE A 224 7.80 1.11 18.70
CA PHE A 224 7.25 0.32 17.60
C PHE A 224 6.24 -0.72 18.08
N VAL A 225 6.59 -1.51 19.10
CA VAL A 225 5.71 -2.54 19.66
C VAL A 225 4.42 -1.92 20.23
N GLU A 226 4.55 -0.84 21.01
CA GLU A 226 3.40 -0.16 21.62
C GLU A 226 2.42 0.36 20.56
N ILE A 227 2.94 1.09 19.57
CA ILE A 227 2.12 1.67 18.51
C ILE A 227 1.50 0.59 17.63
N CYS A 228 2.28 -0.40 17.20
CA CYS A 228 1.75 -1.47 16.35
C CYS A 228 0.63 -2.25 17.04
N LYS A 229 0.77 -2.59 18.33
CA LYS A 229 -0.31 -3.24 19.11
C LYS A 229 -1.59 -2.42 19.20
N LYS A 230 -1.47 -1.08 19.21
CA LYS A 230 -2.62 -0.17 19.24
C LYS A 230 -3.28 -0.05 17.87
N VAL A 231 -2.48 0.06 16.81
CA VAL A 231 -2.96 0.29 15.44
C VAL A 231 -3.51 -0.98 14.80
N SER A 232 -2.88 -2.14 15.01
CA SER A 232 -3.28 -3.42 14.43
C SER A 232 -4.64 -3.95 14.92
N LYS A 233 -5.19 -3.37 15.98
CA LYS A 233 -6.57 -3.64 16.44
C LYS A 233 -7.62 -2.90 15.62
N LYS A 234 -7.22 -1.84 14.93
CA LYS A 234 -8.09 -0.98 14.14
C LYS A 234 -7.91 -1.23 12.65
N LYS A 235 -6.68 -1.41 12.21
CA LYS A 235 -6.30 -1.55 10.81
C LYS A 235 -5.20 -2.57 10.64
N PRO A 236 -5.28 -3.45 9.63
CA PRO A 236 -4.24 -4.43 9.39
C PRO A 236 -2.92 -3.76 9.03
N ILE A 237 -1.85 -4.28 9.63
CA ILE A 237 -0.47 -3.95 9.29
C ILE A 237 0.15 -5.20 8.67
N ILE A 238 0.63 -5.09 7.44
CA ILE A 238 1.37 -6.13 6.75
C ILE A 238 2.84 -5.71 6.70
N ALA A 239 3.74 -6.52 7.25
CA ALA A 239 5.16 -6.22 7.28
C ALA A 239 5.97 -7.21 6.46
N LEU A 240 6.87 -6.67 5.63
CA LEU A 240 7.95 -7.40 4.98
C LEU A 240 9.28 -6.95 5.60
N LYS A 241 10.00 -7.90 6.21
CA LYS A 241 11.30 -7.66 6.82
C LYS A 241 12.43 -7.97 5.83
N GLY A 242 13.24 -6.97 5.50
CA GLY A 242 14.51 -7.17 4.79
C GLY A 242 15.58 -7.79 5.69
N GLY A 243 16.60 -8.45 5.13
CA GLY A 243 17.76 -8.92 5.90
C GLY A 243 17.45 -10.03 6.92
N THR A 244 16.64 -11.01 6.55
CA THR A 244 16.24 -12.13 7.43
C THR A 244 17.27 -13.26 7.51
N SER A 245 18.15 -13.39 6.52
CA SER A 245 19.29 -14.32 6.56
C SER A 245 20.54 -13.63 7.12
N GLU A 246 21.54 -14.39 7.55
CA GLU A 246 22.82 -13.83 8.01
C GLU A 246 23.47 -12.95 6.92
N ALA A 247 23.50 -13.42 5.68
CA ALA A 247 24.02 -12.66 4.55
C ALA A 247 23.19 -11.39 4.27
N GLY A 248 21.86 -11.49 4.35
CA GLY A 248 20.97 -10.34 4.19
C GLY A 248 21.13 -9.30 5.29
N SER A 249 21.29 -9.75 6.54
CA SER A 249 21.54 -8.87 7.69
C SER A 249 22.85 -8.08 7.52
N LYS A 250 23.92 -8.74 7.05
CA LYS A 250 25.19 -8.07 6.70
C LYS A 250 25.00 -7.04 5.58
N ALA A 251 24.23 -7.38 4.54
CA ALA A 251 23.94 -6.45 3.45
C ALA A 251 23.16 -5.21 3.93
N THR A 252 22.17 -5.39 4.81
CA THR A 252 21.42 -4.28 5.43
C THR A 252 22.32 -3.38 6.26
N LEU A 253 23.26 -3.95 7.04
CA LEU A 253 24.22 -3.16 7.82
C LEU A 253 25.08 -2.25 6.92
N SER A 254 25.57 -2.77 5.80
CA SER A 254 26.32 -1.98 4.82
C SER A 254 25.45 -0.95 4.09
N HIS A 255 24.14 -1.18 3.94
CA HIS A 255 23.24 -0.29 3.23
C HIS A 255 22.74 0.89 4.08
N THR A 256 22.34 0.62 5.33
CA THR A 256 21.71 1.62 6.21
C THR A 256 22.60 2.08 7.36
N GLY A 257 23.72 1.41 7.61
CA GLY A 257 24.56 1.64 8.78
C GLY A 257 23.92 1.17 10.10
N SER A 258 22.78 0.48 10.05
CA SER A 258 22.06 -0.02 11.22
C SER A 258 22.18 -1.54 11.35
N LEU A 259 22.33 -2.04 12.58
CA LEU A 259 22.41 -3.48 12.83
C LEU A 259 21.02 -4.09 12.55
N ALA A 260 20.93 -4.97 11.56
CA ALA A 260 19.70 -5.71 11.31
C ALA A 260 19.45 -6.67 12.49
N GLY A 261 18.40 -6.40 13.27
CA GLY A 261 18.01 -7.27 14.38
C GLY A 261 17.64 -8.67 13.91
N ALA A 262 17.80 -9.66 14.80
CA ALA A 262 17.57 -11.07 14.52
C ALA A 262 16.15 -11.33 13.97
N ALA A 263 16.05 -12.14 12.92
CA ALA A 263 14.80 -12.38 12.21
C ALA A 263 13.72 -13.03 13.08
N GLU A 264 14.14 -13.83 14.06
CA GLU A 264 13.32 -14.54 15.04
C GLU A 264 12.70 -13.56 16.05
N VAL A 265 13.42 -12.50 16.40
CA VAL A 265 12.90 -11.43 17.27
C VAL A 265 11.80 -10.66 16.54
N TYR A 266 12.00 -10.32 15.27
CA TYR A 266 10.97 -9.70 14.45
C TYR A 266 9.74 -10.59 14.30
N GLU A 267 9.90 -11.91 14.14
CA GLU A 267 8.79 -12.86 14.10
C GLU A 267 7.95 -12.80 15.38
N GLY A 268 8.62 -12.90 16.54
CA GLY A 268 7.97 -12.81 17.84
C GLY A 268 7.24 -11.49 18.03
N VAL A 269 7.89 -10.36 17.67
CA VAL A 269 7.31 -9.03 17.74
C VAL A 269 6.09 -8.89 16.84
N PHE A 270 6.18 -9.32 15.57
CA PHE A 270 5.07 -9.23 14.62
C PHE A 270 3.86 -10.02 15.13
N ARG A 271 4.07 -11.24 15.61
CA ARG A 271 3.01 -12.06 16.21
C ARG A 271 2.40 -11.40 17.45
N GLN A 272 3.21 -10.87 18.36
CA GLN A 272 2.73 -10.17 19.57
C GLN A 272 1.97 -8.88 19.26
N CYS A 273 2.24 -8.26 18.11
CA CYS A 273 1.63 -7.02 17.68
C CYS A 273 0.45 -7.23 16.73
N ASN A 274 0.05 -8.47 16.42
CA ASN A 274 -0.95 -8.77 15.38
C ASN A 274 -0.59 -8.16 14.00
N ILE A 275 0.70 -8.14 13.68
CA ILE A 275 1.21 -7.74 12.36
C ILE A 275 1.24 -8.98 11.48
N ILE A 276 0.66 -8.87 10.29
CA ILE A 276 0.69 -9.90 9.26
C ILE A 276 2.08 -9.90 8.64
N ARG A 277 2.82 -11.00 8.77
CA ARG A 277 4.12 -11.12 8.10
C ARG A 277 3.93 -11.55 6.65
N ALA A 278 4.49 -10.77 5.73
CA ALA A 278 4.73 -11.18 4.36
C ALA A 278 6.18 -11.69 4.22
N HIS A 279 6.37 -12.76 3.46
CA HIS A 279 7.70 -13.27 3.14
C HIS A 279 8.21 -12.77 1.79
N TYR A 280 7.28 -12.46 0.89
CA TYR A 280 7.56 -11.97 -0.45
C TYR A 280 6.76 -10.69 -0.73
N LEU A 281 7.24 -9.91 -1.68
CA LEU A 281 6.60 -8.65 -2.09
C LEU A 281 5.22 -8.89 -2.70
N GLU A 282 5.10 -9.95 -3.51
CA GLU A 282 3.83 -10.36 -4.10
C GLU A 282 2.79 -10.71 -3.02
N ASP A 283 3.19 -11.46 -1.99
CA ASP A 283 2.33 -11.78 -0.85
C ASP A 283 1.85 -10.52 -0.13
N MET A 284 2.75 -9.55 0.13
CA MET A 284 2.40 -8.29 0.80
C MET A 284 1.27 -7.57 0.05
N PHE A 285 1.38 -7.47 -1.27
CA PHE A 285 0.37 -6.81 -2.08
C PHE A 285 -0.91 -7.63 -2.22
N ASN A 286 -0.82 -8.95 -2.40
CA ASN A 286 -1.99 -9.83 -2.41
C ASN A 286 -2.78 -9.76 -1.09
N TYR A 287 -2.10 -9.70 0.04
CA TYR A 287 -2.72 -9.52 1.36
C TYR A 287 -3.35 -8.13 1.50
N ALA A 288 -2.68 -7.09 1.00
CA ALA A 288 -3.22 -5.74 1.02
C ALA A 288 -4.49 -5.62 0.18
N ARG A 289 -4.50 -6.23 -1.02
CA ARG A 289 -5.67 -6.26 -1.93
C ARG A 289 -6.90 -6.80 -1.24
N ILE A 290 -6.80 -7.98 -0.62
CA ILE A 290 -7.96 -8.62 0.00
C ILE A 290 -8.41 -7.87 1.26
N LEU A 291 -7.47 -7.40 2.10
CA LEU A 291 -7.79 -6.67 3.34
C LEU A 291 -8.39 -5.28 3.08
N GLU A 292 -8.05 -4.64 1.96
CA GLU A 292 -8.55 -3.31 1.60
C GLU A 292 -9.98 -3.36 1.04
N LYS A 293 -10.30 -4.41 0.28
CA LYS A 293 -11.54 -4.55 -0.49
C LYS A 293 -12.60 -5.41 0.20
N SER A 294 -12.20 -6.33 1.07
CA SER A 294 -13.13 -7.30 1.71
C SER A 294 -13.67 -6.80 3.04
N ILE A 295 -14.85 -7.31 3.39
CA ILE A 295 -15.37 -7.22 4.76
C ILE A 295 -14.77 -8.33 5.64
N ALA A 296 -14.97 -8.25 6.95
CA ALA A 296 -14.60 -9.32 7.86
C ALA A 296 -15.43 -10.59 7.57
N PRO A 297 -14.80 -11.78 7.42
CA PRO A 297 -15.50 -13.05 7.33
C PRO A 297 -16.11 -13.42 8.69
N ARG A 298 -17.14 -14.27 8.69
CA ARG A 298 -17.77 -14.80 9.92
C ARG A 298 -17.20 -16.16 10.36
N GLY A 299 -16.34 -16.74 9.55
CA GLY A 299 -15.78 -18.07 9.73
C GLY A 299 -14.89 -18.43 8.55
N LYS A 300 -14.51 -19.71 8.46
CA LYS A 300 -13.49 -20.20 7.51
C LYS A 300 -14.06 -21.05 6.38
N ARG A 301 -15.40 -21.13 6.26
CA ARG A 301 -16.08 -21.98 5.27
C ARG A 301 -16.24 -21.25 3.94
N VAL A 302 -15.54 -21.73 2.92
CA VAL A 302 -15.46 -21.16 1.58
C VAL A 302 -16.38 -21.91 0.63
N GLN A 303 -17.29 -21.20 -0.04
CA GLN A 303 -18.04 -21.72 -1.18
C GLN A 303 -17.32 -21.34 -2.47
N VAL A 304 -16.87 -22.34 -3.24
CA VAL A 304 -16.27 -22.13 -4.56
C VAL A 304 -17.37 -22.23 -5.63
N ILE A 305 -17.44 -21.25 -6.53
CA ILE A 305 -18.34 -21.25 -7.69
C ILE A 305 -17.47 -21.05 -8.93
N THR A 306 -17.56 -21.94 -9.91
CA THR A 306 -16.62 -21.98 -11.05
C THR A 306 -17.30 -22.39 -12.35
N ASN A 307 -16.81 -21.92 -13.49
CA ASN A 307 -17.11 -22.47 -14.82
C ASN A 307 -15.99 -23.38 -15.37
N GLY A 308 -14.99 -23.70 -14.54
CA GLY A 308 -13.90 -24.61 -14.88
C GLY A 308 -13.55 -25.55 -13.73
N GLY A 309 -13.98 -26.81 -13.82
CA GLY A 309 -13.76 -27.83 -12.79
C GLY A 309 -12.30 -28.02 -12.39
N GLY A 310 -11.36 -27.94 -13.34
CA GLY A 310 -9.91 -28.04 -13.04
C GLY A 310 -9.41 -26.97 -12.06
N TYR A 311 -9.85 -25.72 -12.23
CA TYR A 311 -9.56 -24.64 -11.28
C TYR A 311 -10.28 -24.86 -9.94
N GLY A 312 -11.48 -25.47 -9.96
CA GLY A 312 -12.18 -25.88 -8.74
C GLY A 312 -11.37 -26.87 -7.90
N ILE A 313 -10.72 -27.85 -8.54
CA ILE A 313 -9.84 -28.83 -7.86
C ILE A 313 -8.63 -28.12 -7.23
N LEU A 314 -7.88 -27.34 -8.01
CA LEU A 314 -6.72 -26.58 -7.51
C LEU A 314 -7.09 -25.65 -6.35
N CYS A 315 -8.25 -25.00 -6.44
CA CYS A 315 -8.78 -24.15 -5.39
C CYS A 315 -9.12 -24.95 -4.12
N THR A 316 -9.71 -26.14 -4.26
CA THR A 316 -10.04 -27.03 -3.14
C THR A 316 -8.77 -27.44 -2.39
N ASP A 317 -7.74 -27.89 -3.12
CA ASP A 317 -6.46 -28.28 -2.51
C ASP A 317 -5.86 -27.10 -1.75
N ALA A 318 -5.80 -25.91 -2.38
CA ALA A 318 -5.29 -24.71 -1.75
C ALA A 318 -6.07 -24.33 -0.47
N ILE A 319 -7.40 -24.47 -0.46
CA ILE A 319 -8.27 -24.17 0.70
C ILE A 319 -7.86 -25.06 1.88
N ILE A 320 -7.75 -26.37 1.65
CA ILE A 320 -7.40 -27.33 2.70
C ILE A 320 -5.97 -27.13 3.20
N GLU A 321 -5.01 -26.93 2.30
CA GLU A 321 -3.60 -26.64 2.66
C GLU A 321 -3.44 -25.40 3.53
N ASN A 322 -4.36 -24.43 3.41
CA ASN A 322 -4.35 -23.20 4.18
C ASN A 322 -5.22 -23.26 5.45
N ASN A 323 -5.67 -24.45 5.86
CA ASN A 323 -6.52 -24.68 7.03
C ASN A 323 -7.84 -23.88 7.00
N LEU A 324 -8.40 -23.76 5.80
CA LEU A 324 -9.77 -23.30 5.56
C LEU A 324 -10.66 -24.50 5.30
N GLU A 325 -11.97 -24.29 5.28
CA GLU A 325 -12.96 -25.37 5.16
C GLU A 325 -13.79 -25.19 3.88
N MET A 326 -14.12 -26.29 3.22
CA MET A 326 -15.12 -26.26 2.15
C MET A 326 -16.50 -26.10 2.79
N ALA A 327 -17.25 -25.08 2.37
CA ALA A 327 -18.62 -24.88 2.85
C ALA A 327 -19.55 -26.05 2.44
N GLU A 328 -20.43 -26.44 3.36
CA GLU A 328 -21.51 -27.40 3.11
C GLU A 328 -22.87 -26.68 3.15
N MET A 329 -23.36 -26.29 1.97
CA MET A 329 -24.65 -25.59 1.86
C MET A 329 -25.83 -26.46 2.32
N ASP A 330 -26.86 -25.81 2.84
CA ASP A 330 -28.10 -26.45 3.28
C ASP A 330 -28.77 -27.17 2.11
N LYS A 331 -29.17 -28.43 2.35
CA LYS A 331 -29.80 -29.28 1.33
C LYS A 331 -31.04 -28.64 0.70
N LYS A 332 -31.80 -27.81 1.45
CA LYS A 332 -32.96 -27.09 0.93
C LYS A 332 -32.55 -25.98 -0.03
N VAL A 333 -31.48 -25.25 0.26
CA VAL A 333 -30.92 -24.21 -0.62
C VAL A 333 -30.43 -24.86 -1.90
N LEU A 334 -29.66 -25.95 -1.80
CA LEU A 334 -29.19 -26.72 -2.96
C LEU A 334 -30.34 -27.28 -3.81
N ALA A 335 -31.39 -27.82 -3.19
CA ALA A 335 -32.56 -28.33 -3.92
C ALA A 335 -33.34 -27.23 -4.65
N SER A 336 -33.41 -26.03 -4.08
CA SER A 336 -34.02 -24.86 -4.74
C SER A 336 -33.15 -24.33 -5.88
N LEU A 337 -31.84 -24.32 -5.70
CA LEU A 337 -30.87 -23.92 -6.72
C LEU A 337 -30.88 -24.87 -7.92
N ALA A 338 -30.92 -26.19 -7.66
CA ALA A 338 -30.91 -27.21 -8.71
C ALA A 338 -32.08 -27.10 -9.70
N LYS A 339 -33.24 -26.59 -9.26
CA LYS A 339 -34.40 -26.36 -10.14
C LYS A 339 -34.20 -25.24 -11.15
N GLN A 340 -33.24 -24.35 -10.91
CA GLN A 340 -32.94 -23.18 -11.75
C GLN A 340 -31.70 -23.40 -12.63
N MET A 341 -31.08 -24.58 -12.55
CA MET A 341 -29.80 -24.90 -13.19
C MET A 341 -29.96 -26.10 -14.12
N PRO A 342 -29.15 -26.18 -15.20
CA PRO A 342 -29.08 -27.38 -16.02
C PRO A 342 -28.70 -28.61 -15.19
N PRO A 343 -29.21 -29.82 -15.51
CA PRO A 343 -28.91 -31.05 -14.75
C PRO A 343 -27.42 -31.43 -14.69
N ILE A 344 -26.60 -30.89 -15.61
CA ILE A 344 -25.16 -31.16 -15.68
C ILE A 344 -24.34 -30.35 -14.66
N VAL A 345 -24.90 -29.30 -14.07
CA VAL A 345 -24.23 -28.46 -13.07
C VAL A 345 -24.02 -29.26 -11.79
N THR A 346 -22.81 -29.21 -11.23
CA THR A 346 -22.49 -29.85 -9.95
C THR A 346 -22.89 -28.93 -8.80
N MET A 347 -23.84 -29.37 -7.97
CA MET A 347 -24.31 -28.62 -6.77
C MET A 347 -23.46 -28.85 -5.51
N LYS A 348 -22.39 -29.66 -5.60
CA LYS A 348 -21.42 -29.84 -4.51
C LYS A 348 -20.49 -28.62 -4.45
N ASN A 349 -19.56 -28.62 -3.51
CA ASN A 349 -18.51 -27.61 -3.42
C ASN A 349 -17.18 -28.27 -3.86
N PRO A 350 -16.51 -27.80 -4.92
CA PRO A 350 -16.84 -26.65 -5.78
C PRO A 350 -18.14 -26.80 -6.58
N MET A 351 -18.89 -25.71 -6.70
CA MET A 351 -20.08 -25.63 -7.53
C MET A 351 -19.67 -25.34 -8.97
N ASP A 352 -19.63 -26.39 -9.79
CA ASP A 352 -19.22 -26.30 -11.20
C ASP A 352 -20.42 -26.01 -12.10
N LEU A 353 -20.49 -24.76 -12.56
CA LEU A 353 -21.50 -24.18 -13.46
C LEU A 353 -21.32 -24.60 -14.92
N VAL A 354 -20.31 -25.43 -15.20
CA VAL A 354 -19.85 -25.97 -16.48
C VAL A 354 -19.30 -24.92 -17.45
N GLY A 355 -18.57 -25.37 -18.48
CA GLY A 355 -17.81 -24.51 -19.40
C GLY A 355 -18.63 -23.61 -20.33
N ASP A 356 -19.96 -23.74 -20.34
CA ASP A 356 -20.87 -22.83 -21.06
C ASP A 356 -21.65 -21.92 -20.08
N ALA A 357 -21.18 -21.77 -18.83
CA ALA A 357 -21.86 -20.93 -17.85
C ALA A 357 -22.07 -19.50 -18.36
N ASP A 358 -23.32 -19.05 -18.35
CA ASP A 358 -23.68 -17.68 -18.64
C ASP A 358 -23.63 -16.81 -17.37
N THR A 359 -23.73 -15.50 -17.57
CA THR A 359 -23.80 -14.50 -16.51
C THR A 359 -24.95 -14.75 -15.51
N ASN A 360 -26.06 -15.34 -15.94
CA ASN A 360 -27.22 -15.61 -15.09
C ASN A 360 -27.00 -16.81 -14.15
N ARG A 361 -26.28 -17.86 -14.58
CA ARG A 361 -25.89 -18.96 -13.69
C ARG A 361 -25.03 -18.46 -12.53
N TYR A 362 -24.11 -17.54 -12.79
CA TYR A 362 -23.35 -16.89 -11.71
C TYR A 362 -24.25 -16.10 -10.76
N LYS A 363 -25.18 -15.30 -11.28
CA LYS A 363 -26.13 -14.53 -10.46
C LYS A 363 -26.86 -15.42 -9.46
N ILE A 364 -27.50 -16.49 -9.95
CA ILE A 364 -28.33 -17.39 -9.13
C ILE A 364 -27.46 -18.15 -8.11
N ALA A 365 -26.26 -18.59 -8.51
CA ALA A 365 -25.33 -19.29 -7.62
C ALA A 365 -24.79 -18.37 -6.50
N ILE A 366 -24.41 -17.13 -6.82
CA ILE A 366 -23.96 -16.13 -5.84
C ILE A 366 -25.09 -15.83 -4.85
N GLU A 367 -26.31 -15.61 -5.33
CA GLU A 367 -27.47 -15.34 -4.48
C GLU A 367 -27.74 -16.46 -3.48
N ALA A 368 -27.69 -17.72 -3.93
CA ALA A 368 -27.86 -18.89 -3.07
C ALA A 368 -26.75 -18.98 -2.01
N ALA A 369 -25.48 -18.83 -2.41
CA ALA A 369 -24.34 -18.87 -1.50
C ALA A 369 -24.36 -17.71 -0.49
N LEU A 370 -24.83 -16.52 -0.90
CA LEU A 370 -24.92 -15.35 -0.03
C LEU A 370 -25.99 -15.53 1.07
N CYS A 371 -27.09 -16.22 0.76
CA CYS A 371 -28.19 -16.49 1.69
C CYS A 371 -27.91 -17.67 2.65
N ASP A 372 -27.00 -18.59 2.31
CA ASP A 372 -26.78 -19.79 3.10
C ASP A 372 -25.91 -19.54 4.35
N LYS A 373 -26.42 -19.85 5.55
CA LYS A 373 -25.68 -19.64 6.81
C LYS A 373 -24.41 -20.50 6.98
N ASN A 374 -24.23 -21.52 6.15
CA ASN A 374 -23.07 -22.41 6.18
C ASN A 374 -21.92 -21.93 5.30
N VAL A 375 -22.11 -20.83 4.58
CA VAL A 375 -21.08 -20.18 3.76
C VAL A 375 -20.62 -18.91 4.48
N ASP A 376 -19.32 -18.79 4.74
CA ASP A 376 -18.74 -17.59 5.34
C ASP A 376 -18.09 -16.69 4.29
N ILE A 377 -17.55 -17.29 3.22
CA ILE A 377 -16.75 -16.64 2.17
C ILE A 377 -17.15 -17.23 0.82
N ILE A 378 -17.25 -16.40 -0.22
CA ILE A 378 -17.55 -16.82 -1.58
C ILE A 378 -16.31 -16.59 -2.44
N LEU A 379 -15.81 -17.65 -3.08
CA LEU A 379 -14.71 -17.58 -4.05
C LEU A 379 -15.26 -17.92 -5.44
N LEU A 380 -15.26 -16.93 -6.32
CA LEU A 380 -15.69 -17.07 -7.71
C LEU A 380 -14.48 -17.33 -8.59
N ILE A 381 -14.54 -18.35 -9.43
CA ILE A 381 -13.59 -18.55 -10.51
C ILE A 381 -14.31 -18.15 -11.79
N LEU A 382 -13.92 -17.00 -12.37
CA LEU A 382 -14.50 -16.47 -13.61
C LEU A 382 -13.51 -16.65 -14.76
N LEU A 383 -13.68 -17.71 -15.55
CA LEU A 383 -12.90 -17.94 -16.77
C LEU A 383 -13.62 -17.29 -17.96
N TYR A 384 -13.20 -16.09 -18.34
CA TYR A 384 -13.85 -15.25 -19.36
C TYR A 384 -13.75 -15.75 -20.81
N GLN A 385 -13.07 -16.88 -21.05
CA GLN A 385 -12.91 -17.44 -22.39
C GLN A 385 -14.21 -18.04 -22.95
N THR A 386 -15.22 -18.26 -22.09
CA THR A 386 -16.49 -18.87 -22.47
C THR A 386 -17.44 -17.84 -23.10
N PRO A 387 -17.99 -18.04 -24.31
CA PRO A 387 -18.73 -17.01 -25.04
C PRO A 387 -19.97 -16.43 -24.33
N LEU A 388 -20.60 -17.22 -23.44
CA LEU A 388 -21.83 -16.84 -22.74
C LEU A 388 -21.58 -16.02 -21.46
N LEU A 389 -20.32 -15.94 -21.00
CA LEU A 389 -19.94 -15.12 -19.85
C LEU A 389 -19.62 -13.71 -20.32
N THR A 390 -20.62 -12.83 -20.29
CA THR A 390 -20.50 -11.45 -20.75
C THR A 390 -19.86 -10.55 -19.70
N PRO A 391 -19.34 -9.36 -20.07
CA PRO A 391 -18.87 -8.36 -19.12
C PRO A 391 -19.91 -7.93 -18.07
N ASP A 392 -21.20 -8.18 -18.30
CA ASP A 392 -22.28 -7.90 -17.33
C ASP A 392 -22.10 -8.63 -15.99
N VAL A 393 -21.34 -9.74 -15.96
CA VAL A 393 -21.00 -10.41 -14.70
C VAL A 393 -20.30 -9.48 -13.72
N ILE A 394 -19.58 -8.45 -14.21
CA ILE A 394 -18.96 -7.43 -13.36
C ILE A 394 -20.01 -6.69 -12.55
N ASN A 395 -21.09 -6.24 -13.20
CA ASN A 395 -22.18 -5.52 -12.53
C ASN A 395 -22.86 -6.41 -11.48
N ILE A 396 -23.06 -7.69 -11.80
CA ILE A 396 -23.67 -8.66 -10.89
C ILE A 396 -22.81 -8.89 -9.65
N VAL A 397 -21.53 -9.20 -9.84
CA VAL A 397 -20.60 -9.42 -8.72
C VAL A 397 -20.47 -8.16 -7.87
N THR A 398 -20.44 -6.98 -8.50
CA THR A 398 -20.42 -5.67 -7.82
C THR A 398 -21.66 -5.46 -6.96
N GLU A 399 -22.85 -5.73 -7.51
CA GLU A 399 -24.13 -5.61 -6.78
C GLU A 399 -24.12 -6.47 -5.51
N PHE A 400 -23.73 -7.74 -5.62
CA PHE A 400 -23.66 -8.64 -4.48
C PHE A 400 -22.57 -8.24 -3.47
N ASN A 401 -21.39 -7.80 -3.94
CA ASN A 401 -20.32 -7.32 -3.06
C ASN A 401 -20.73 -6.06 -2.28
N ASN A 402 -21.54 -5.18 -2.88
CA ASN A 402 -22.06 -3.97 -2.25
C ASN A 402 -23.11 -4.25 -1.17
N GLN A 403 -23.70 -5.45 -1.14
CA GLN A 403 -24.57 -5.85 -0.01
C GLN A 403 -23.78 -6.07 1.28
N LYS A 404 -22.44 -6.23 1.21
CA LYS A 404 -21.53 -6.35 2.36
C LYS A 404 -21.99 -7.42 3.38
N LYS A 405 -22.56 -8.53 2.89
CA LYS A 405 -23.01 -9.67 3.73
C LYS A 405 -21.90 -10.68 4.00
N LYS A 406 -21.13 -11.02 2.96
CA LYS A 406 -19.99 -11.96 3.00
C LYS A 406 -18.88 -11.48 2.07
N PRO A 407 -17.61 -11.78 2.35
CA PRO A 407 -16.52 -11.50 1.40
C PRO A 407 -16.74 -12.28 0.10
N ILE A 408 -16.61 -11.58 -1.03
CA ILE A 408 -16.58 -12.16 -2.37
C ILE A 408 -15.19 -11.92 -2.94
N ILE A 409 -14.50 -13.01 -3.29
CA ILE A 409 -13.16 -13.00 -3.88
C ILE A 409 -13.26 -13.61 -5.27
N VAL A 410 -12.53 -13.04 -6.23
CA VAL A 410 -12.55 -13.51 -7.62
C VAL A 410 -11.18 -14.02 -8.03
N VAL A 411 -11.17 -15.15 -8.75
CA VAL A 411 -10.02 -15.67 -9.47
C VAL A 411 -10.36 -15.65 -10.96
N SER A 412 -9.53 -14.98 -11.75
CA SER A 412 -9.67 -14.92 -13.20
C SER A 412 -8.31 -15.07 -13.85
N THR A 413 -8.12 -16.15 -14.60
CA THR A 413 -6.86 -16.44 -15.29
C THR A 413 -7.04 -16.32 -16.79
N GLY A 414 -6.18 -15.55 -17.44
CA GLY A 414 -6.19 -15.40 -18.88
C GLY A 414 -5.22 -14.34 -19.38
N GLY A 415 -5.29 -14.05 -20.68
CA GLY A 415 -4.52 -12.99 -21.32
C GLY A 415 -5.22 -11.63 -21.26
N GLU A 416 -4.90 -10.76 -22.22
CA GLU A 416 -5.34 -9.36 -22.27
C GLU A 416 -6.84 -9.13 -22.03
N PHE A 417 -7.71 -9.92 -22.67
CA PHE A 417 -9.16 -9.82 -22.48
C PHE A 417 -9.58 -10.07 -21.02
N THR A 418 -8.99 -11.08 -20.38
CA THR A 418 -9.25 -11.40 -18.97
C THR A 418 -8.69 -10.34 -18.04
N GLU A 419 -7.49 -9.85 -18.30
CA GLU A 419 -6.87 -8.79 -17.50
C GLU A 419 -7.69 -7.50 -17.52
N LEU A 420 -8.23 -7.11 -18.69
CA LEU A 420 -9.10 -5.94 -18.81
C LEU A 420 -10.37 -6.07 -17.94
N LEU A 421 -11.03 -7.24 -17.98
CA LEU A 421 -12.24 -7.48 -17.19
C LEU A 421 -11.93 -7.62 -15.69
N LYS A 422 -10.79 -8.25 -15.35
CA LYS A 422 -10.30 -8.37 -13.98
C LYS A 422 -10.03 -7.01 -13.37
N HIS A 423 -9.31 -6.12 -14.07
CA HIS A 423 -9.08 -4.75 -13.63
C HIS A 423 -10.39 -3.97 -13.49
N SER A 424 -11.29 -4.04 -14.47
CA SER A 424 -12.60 -3.39 -14.40
C SER A 424 -13.41 -3.86 -13.17
N LEU A 425 -13.37 -5.16 -12.84
CA LEU A 425 -14.01 -5.69 -11.64
C LEU A 425 -13.31 -5.23 -10.36
N GLU A 426 -11.99 -5.17 -10.35
CA GLU A 426 -11.22 -4.75 -9.17
C GLU A 426 -11.44 -3.28 -8.81
N GLU A 427 -11.65 -2.41 -9.80
CA GLU A 427 -12.03 -1.00 -9.62
C GLU A 427 -13.36 -0.84 -8.88
N THR A 428 -14.26 -1.83 -8.94
CA THR A 428 -15.53 -1.83 -8.18
C THR A 428 -15.36 -2.20 -6.69
N GLY A 429 -14.15 -2.53 -6.27
CA GLY A 429 -13.84 -2.93 -4.90
C GLY A 429 -14.03 -4.42 -4.62
N VAL A 430 -13.92 -5.28 -5.64
CA VAL A 430 -13.86 -6.74 -5.49
C VAL A 430 -12.41 -7.20 -5.62
N PRO A 431 -11.83 -7.91 -4.64
CA PRO A 431 -10.46 -8.39 -4.75
C PRO A 431 -10.35 -9.49 -5.79
N CYS A 432 -9.51 -9.26 -6.80
CA CYS A 432 -9.29 -10.18 -7.91
C CYS A 432 -7.87 -10.77 -7.89
N PHE A 433 -7.75 -12.04 -8.23
CA PHE A 433 -6.48 -12.76 -8.27
C PHE A 433 -6.34 -13.53 -9.58
N THR A 434 -5.09 -13.80 -9.96
CA THR A 434 -4.81 -14.56 -11.17
C THR A 434 -4.89 -16.06 -10.90
N PHE A 435 -4.42 -16.55 -9.75
CA PHE A 435 -4.41 -17.97 -9.43
C PHE A 435 -5.12 -18.31 -8.10
N PRO A 436 -5.73 -19.51 -7.97
CA PRO A 436 -6.44 -19.92 -6.76
C PRO A 436 -5.61 -19.82 -5.48
N GLU A 437 -4.37 -20.29 -5.50
CA GLU A 437 -3.48 -20.31 -4.34
C GLU A 437 -3.16 -18.91 -3.81
N GLN A 438 -3.10 -17.89 -4.69
CA GLN A 438 -2.92 -16.50 -4.28
C GLN A 438 -4.16 -15.99 -3.53
N ALA A 439 -5.35 -16.22 -4.11
CA ALA A 439 -6.62 -15.82 -3.50
C ALA A 439 -6.81 -16.49 -2.14
N VAL A 440 -6.54 -17.79 -2.06
CA VAL A 440 -6.72 -18.59 -0.85
C VAL A 440 -5.73 -18.20 0.24
N LYS A 441 -4.45 -17.95 -0.08
CA LYS A 441 -3.49 -17.38 0.88
C LYS A 441 -3.98 -16.03 1.43
N GLY A 442 -4.56 -15.20 0.57
CA GLY A 442 -5.23 -13.95 0.96
C GLY A 442 -6.40 -14.20 1.91
N ILE A 443 -7.29 -15.14 1.59
CA ILE A 443 -8.44 -15.51 2.43
C ILE A 443 -7.99 -16.01 3.81
N ARG A 444 -6.93 -16.81 3.87
CA ARG A 444 -6.33 -17.25 5.13
C ARG A 444 -5.89 -16.06 5.99
N VAL A 445 -5.22 -15.08 5.40
CA VAL A 445 -4.80 -13.85 6.10
C VAL A 445 -6.00 -13.02 6.55
N LEU A 446 -7.01 -12.89 5.69
CA LEU A 446 -8.27 -12.22 6.01
C LEU A 446 -8.93 -12.86 7.24
N CYS A 447 -9.03 -14.20 7.27
CA CYS A 447 -9.57 -14.94 8.41
C CYS A 447 -8.72 -14.77 9.66
N TRP A 448 -7.39 -14.93 9.55
CA TRP A 448 -6.46 -14.81 10.68
C TRP A 448 -6.52 -13.44 11.36
N TYR A 449 -6.76 -12.37 10.60
CA TYR A 449 -6.81 -11.03 11.15
C TYR A 449 -8.14 -10.71 11.86
N TYR A 450 -9.26 -11.28 11.39
CA TYR A 450 -10.60 -10.93 11.87
C TYR A 450 -11.25 -11.94 12.83
N LEU A 451 -10.77 -13.19 12.86
CA LEU A 451 -11.27 -14.28 13.72
C LEU A 451 -10.25 -14.61 14.80
#